data_AF-A3J1A9-F1
#
_entry.id   AF-A3J1A9-F1
#
_cell.length_a   1.000
_cell.length_b   1.000
_cell.length_c   1.000
_cell.angle_alpha   90.00
_cell.angle_beta   90.00
_cell.angle_gamma   90.00
#
_symmetry.space_group_name_H-M   'P 1'
#
loop_
_entity.id
_entity.type
_entity.pdbx_description
1 polymer ?
#
loop_
_entity_poly.entity_id
_entity_poly.type
_entity_poly.pdbx_seq_one_letter_code
_entity_poly.pdbx_strand_id
1 'polypeptide(L)'
;MKNIFAFVLVLLASSLVNAQNSIENNYNLPPGFIISSKRIIYDLSFKLDNTKPVVNYSQSDLKVLKDLTTEELENYKLELGDYYKYCKEGIAYVGSLSDKVKNIFTLNEIWYIYVFDQKLKNKLLTIK
;
A
#
# COMPACT_ATOMS: atom_id res chain seq x y z
N MET A 1 -35.22 34.95 50.65
CA MET A 1 -33.79 34.67 50.85
C MET A 1 -33.52 33.20 50.59
N LYS A 2 -32.37 32.93 49.95
CA LYS A 2 -31.76 31.63 49.57
C LYS A 2 -32.21 31.01 48.24
N ASN A 3 -31.50 31.48 47.20
CA ASN A 3 -31.11 30.74 46.00
C ASN A 3 -30.44 29.41 46.38
N ILE A 4 -30.79 28.32 45.67
CA ILE A 4 -29.93 27.16 45.43
C ILE A 4 -30.24 26.70 44.00
N PHE A 5 -29.48 27.17 43.01
CA PHE A 5 -28.33 26.50 42.39
C PHE A 5 -28.68 25.21 41.64
N ALA A 6 -28.54 25.32 40.31
CA ALA A 6 -28.63 24.28 39.30
C ALA A 6 -27.67 23.11 39.54
N PHE A 7 -27.97 21.93 38.98
CA PHE A 7 -26.98 21.14 38.25
C PHE A 7 -27.68 20.22 37.24
N VAL A 8 -27.62 20.61 35.97
CA VAL A 8 -27.83 19.75 34.80
C VAL A 8 -26.51 18.98 34.61
N LEU A 9 -26.53 17.65 34.65
CA LEU A 9 -25.42 16.80 34.19
C LEU A 9 -25.98 15.45 33.73
N VAL A 10 -26.23 15.29 32.43
CA VAL A 10 -25.40 14.53 31.48
C VAL A 10 -25.26 13.04 31.85
N LEU A 11 -25.97 12.20 31.11
CA LEU A 11 -25.54 10.84 30.74
C LEU A 11 -26.10 10.51 29.34
N LEU A 12 -25.69 11.32 28.36
CA LEU A 12 -25.78 11.03 26.92
C LEU A 12 -24.34 10.82 26.43
N ALA A 13 -23.70 9.74 26.87
CA ALA A 13 -22.38 9.36 26.38
C ALA A 13 -22.13 7.89 26.69
N SER A 14 -22.38 7.01 25.72
CA SER A 14 -21.59 5.78 25.50
C SER A 14 -22.17 4.92 24.38
N SER A 15 -22.28 5.48 23.18
CA SER A 15 -22.19 4.65 21.98
C SER A 15 -21.66 5.47 20.80
N LEU A 16 -20.57 6.22 21.03
CA LEU A 16 -19.59 6.36 19.96
C LEU A 16 -18.92 5.00 19.83
N VAL A 17 -19.56 4.12 19.05
CA VAL A 17 -18.89 2.96 18.49
C VAL A 17 -17.75 3.56 17.67
N ASN A 18 -16.57 3.55 18.27
CA ASN A 18 -15.33 3.81 17.58
C ASN A 18 -15.20 2.66 16.58
N ALA A 19 -15.75 2.86 15.38
CA ALA A 19 -15.39 2.06 14.23
C ALA A 19 -13.92 2.40 13.92
N GLN A 20 -13.01 1.86 14.73
CA GLN A 20 -11.69 1.52 14.25
C GLN A 20 -11.94 0.48 13.17
N ASN A 21 -12.18 0.96 11.96
CA ASN A 21 -11.84 0.23 10.75
C ASN A 21 -10.33 -0.02 10.85
N SER A 22 -9.95 -1.09 11.54
CA SER A 22 -8.71 -1.77 11.19
C SER A 22 -8.94 -2.20 9.75
N ILE A 23 -8.52 -1.36 8.80
CA ILE A 23 -8.26 -1.84 7.46
C ILE A 23 -7.21 -2.90 7.70
N GLU A 24 -7.64 -4.16 7.72
CA GLU A 24 -6.76 -5.30 7.75
C GLU A 24 -6.02 -5.22 6.41
N ASN A 25 -4.91 -4.51 6.46
CA ASN A 25 -4.15 -4.17 5.29
C ASN A 25 -3.53 -5.47 4.78
N ASN A 26 -4.20 -6.11 3.83
CA ASN A 26 -3.76 -7.34 3.20
C ASN A 26 -2.60 -7.02 2.25
N TYR A 27 -1.46 -6.63 2.80
CA TYR A 27 -0.26 -6.32 2.05
C TYR A 27 0.43 -7.60 1.58
N ASN A 28 0.97 -7.56 0.38
CA ASN A 28 1.81 -8.60 -0.17
C ASN A 28 3.28 -8.24 0.10
N LEU A 29 3.71 -8.36 1.34
CA LEU A 29 5.05 -7.91 1.74
C LEU A 29 6.13 -8.87 1.23
N PRO A 30 7.27 -8.36 0.73
CA PRO A 30 8.43 -9.20 0.47
C PRO A 30 8.86 -9.95 1.75
N PRO A 31 9.32 -11.20 1.64
CA PRO A 31 9.84 -11.94 2.80
C PRO A 31 10.92 -11.14 3.55
N GLY A 32 10.75 -11.03 4.87
CA GLY A 32 11.64 -10.27 5.76
C GLY A 32 11.43 -8.75 5.76
N PHE A 33 10.44 -8.23 5.02
CA PHE A 33 10.11 -6.81 5.04
C PHE A 33 9.34 -6.42 6.31
N ILE A 34 9.82 -5.41 7.03
CA ILE A 34 9.19 -4.89 8.25
C ILE A 34 8.67 -3.48 7.96
N ILE A 35 7.36 -3.29 8.11
CA ILE A 35 6.75 -1.96 8.01
C ILE A 35 7.01 -1.20 9.31
N SER A 36 7.72 -0.08 9.21
CA SER A 36 7.80 0.89 10.30
C SER A 36 6.44 1.52 10.58
N SER A 37 6.09 1.71 11.85
CA SER A 37 4.87 2.41 12.26
C SER A 37 4.79 3.86 11.75
N LYS A 38 5.93 4.44 11.33
CA LYS A 38 6.03 5.79 10.76
C LYS A 38 5.94 5.80 9.23
N ARG A 39 5.86 4.64 8.57
CA ARG A 39 5.82 4.58 7.09
C ARG A 39 4.50 5.15 6.60
N ILE A 40 4.58 6.12 5.70
CA ILE A 40 3.43 6.64 4.96
C ILE A 40 3.17 5.68 3.80
N ILE A 41 1.92 5.23 3.66
CA ILE A 41 1.47 4.44 2.52
C ILE A 41 0.74 5.37 1.55
N TYR A 42 1.24 5.48 0.33
CA TYR A 42 0.71 6.38 -0.69
C TYR A 42 -0.37 5.68 -1.51
N ASP A 43 -1.54 6.30 -1.62
CA ASP A 43 -2.58 5.85 -2.55
C ASP A 43 -2.20 6.29 -3.96
N LEU A 44 -1.67 5.39 -4.79
CA LEU A 44 -1.27 5.69 -6.17
C LEU A 44 -2.44 5.67 -7.17
N SER A 45 -3.66 5.35 -6.72
CA SER A 45 -4.82 5.31 -7.62
C SER A 45 -5.26 6.69 -8.12
N PHE A 46 -4.76 7.79 -7.55
CA PHE A 46 -5.01 9.15 -8.07
C PHE A 46 -4.58 9.31 -9.53
N LYS A 47 -3.62 8.51 -10.01
CA LYS A 47 -3.23 8.49 -11.43
C LYS A 47 -4.30 7.93 -12.36
N LEU A 48 -5.28 7.20 -11.84
CA LEU A 48 -6.42 6.65 -12.59
C LEU A 48 -7.73 7.39 -12.33
N ASP A 49 -7.77 8.19 -11.26
CA ASP A 49 -8.98 8.86 -10.79
C ASP A 49 -8.64 10.30 -10.40
N ASN A 50 -8.96 11.22 -11.32
CA ASN A 50 -8.69 12.64 -11.18
C ASN A 50 -9.53 13.31 -10.06
N THR A 51 -10.49 12.59 -9.46
CA THR A 51 -11.24 13.10 -8.30
C THR A 51 -10.47 12.94 -6.99
N LYS A 52 -9.41 12.11 -6.99
CA LYS A 52 -8.56 11.91 -5.83
C LYS A 52 -7.49 13.00 -5.71
N PRO A 53 -7.10 13.38 -4.48
CA PRO A 53 -6.03 14.33 -4.29
C PRO A 53 -4.71 13.79 -4.85
N VAL A 54 -3.97 14.65 -5.54
CA VAL A 54 -2.62 14.32 -6.01
C VAL A 54 -1.71 14.09 -4.80
N VAL A 55 -0.97 13.00 -4.84
CA VAL A 55 -0.04 12.62 -3.76
C VAL A 55 1.39 12.90 -4.22
N ASN A 56 2.14 13.66 -3.42
CA ASN A 56 3.54 13.94 -3.67
C ASN A 56 4.41 12.92 -2.94
N TYR A 57 5.32 12.26 -3.68
CA TYR A 57 6.30 11.32 -3.17
C TYR A 57 7.59 11.38 -4.00
N SER A 58 8.70 10.97 -3.40
CA SER A 58 9.96 10.72 -4.09
C SER A 58 10.07 9.25 -4.53
N GLN A 59 10.94 8.96 -5.50
CA GLN A 59 11.17 7.58 -5.93
C GLN A 59 11.75 6.71 -4.80
N SER A 60 12.53 7.30 -3.89
CA SER A 60 13.03 6.60 -2.70
C SER A 60 11.92 6.15 -1.75
N ASP A 61 10.81 6.90 -1.67
CA ASP A 61 9.68 6.53 -0.81
C ASP A 61 8.96 5.27 -1.31
N LEU A 62 9.06 4.99 -2.61
CA LEU A 62 8.47 3.82 -3.26
C LEU A 62 9.34 2.57 -3.21
N LYS A 63 10.55 2.67 -2.65
CA LYS A 63 11.49 1.56 -2.60
C LYS A 63 11.00 0.49 -1.60
N VAL A 64 10.68 -0.68 -2.15
CA VAL A 64 10.14 -1.83 -1.40
C VAL A 64 10.95 -3.11 -1.62
N LEU A 65 11.79 -3.14 -2.65
CA LEU A 65 12.67 -4.26 -2.95
C LEU A 65 14.13 -3.94 -2.58
N LYS A 66 14.92 -4.99 -2.38
CA LYS A 66 16.38 -4.91 -2.36
C LYS A 66 16.89 -4.43 -3.72
N ASP A 67 18.00 -3.70 -3.73
CA ASP A 67 18.69 -3.31 -4.96
C ASP A 67 19.42 -4.53 -5.51
N LEU A 68 18.74 -5.28 -6.37
CA LEU A 68 19.29 -6.42 -7.09
C LEU A 68 18.93 -6.27 -8.56
N THR A 69 19.93 -6.44 -9.43
CA THR A 69 19.73 -6.61 -10.86
C THR A 69 19.05 -7.97 -11.13
N THR A 70 18.47 -8.13 -12.33
CA THR A 70 17.91 -9.41 -12.75
C THR A 70 18.97 -10.52 -12.76
N GLU A 71 20.20 -10.18 -13.13
CA GLU A 71 21.32 -11.12 -13.13
C GLU A 71 21.66 -11.57 -11.70
N GLU A 72 21.79 -10.62 -10.77
CA GLU A 72 22.02 -10.94 -9.35
C GLU A 72 20.87 -11.77 -8.75
N LEU A 73 19.62 -11.48 -9.14
CA LEU A 73 18.47 -12.24 -8.68
C LEU A 73 18.58 -13.72 -9.07
N GLU A 74 19.00 -14.02 -10.29
CA GLU A 74 19.17 -15.39 -10.77
C GLU A 74 20.43 -16.07 -10.19
N ASN A 75 21.53 -15.31 -10.05
CA ASN A 75 22.78 -15.80 -9.48
C ASN A 75 22.63 -16.20 -8.00
N TYR A 76 21.83 -15.46 -7.22
CA TYR A 76 21.65 -15.68 -5.78
C TYR A 76 20.33 -16.40 -5.44
N LYS A 77 19.73 -17.14 -6.39
CA LYS A 77 18.41 -17.75 -6.19
C LYS A 77 18.32 -18.70 -4.99
N LEU A 78 19.41 -19.40 -4.66
CA LEU A 78 19.44 -20.35 -3.53
C LEU A 78 19.52 -19.61 -2.19
N GLU A 79 20.33 -18.55 -2.12
CA GLU A 79 20.52 -17.71 -0.94
C GLU A 79 19.29 -16.84 -0.64
N LEU A 80 18.60 -16.39 -1.69
CA LEU A 80 17.42 -15.54 -1.57
C LEU A 80 16.16 -16.33 -1.15
N GLY A 81 16.09 -17.63 -1.44
CA GLY A 81 14.99 -18.50 -1.01
C GLY A 81 13.60 -17.95 -1.38
N ASP A 82 12.73 -17.77 -0.40
CA ASP A 82 11.37 -17.24 -0.60
C ASP A 82 11.36 -15.84 -1.23
N TYR A 83 12.39 -15.03 -0.99
CA TYR A 83 12.50 -13.71 -1.61
C TYR A 83 12.67 -13.83 -3.13
N TYR A 84 13.41 -14.82 -3.61
CA TYR A 84 13.53 -15.08 -5.05
C TYR A 84 12.17 -15.41 -5.66
N LYS A 85 11.42 -16.34 -5.04
CA LYS A 85 10.08 -16.71 -5.49
C LYS A 85 9.14 -15.51 -5.55
N TYR A 86 9.15 -14.70 -4.49
CA TYR A 86 8.37 -13.46 -4.42
C TYR A 86 8.69 -12.51 -5.59
N CYS A 87 9.98 -12.31 -5.90
CA CYS A 87 10.40 -11.49 -7.03
C CYS A 87 9.94 -12.07 -8.38
N LYS A 88 10.01 -13.39 -8.58
CA LYS A 88 9.54 -14.03 -9.82
C LYS A 88 8.03 -13.85 -10.03
N GLU A 89 7.24 -13.97 -8.97
CA GLU A 89 5.79 -13.72 -9.02
C GLU A 89 5.48 -12.26 -9.37
N GLY A 90 6.19 -11.31 -8.76
CA GLY A 90 6.00 -9.90 -9.08
C GLY A 90 6.47 -9.52 -10.49
N ILE A 91 7.58 -10.11 -10.99
CA ILE A 91 8.02 -9.95 -12.38
C ILE A 91 6.95 -10.48 -13.35
N ALA A 92 6.37 -11.65 -13.08
CA ALA A 92 5.29 -12.19 -13.89
C ALA A 92 4.05 -11.29 -13.89
N TYR A 93 3.69 -10.73 -12.73
CA TYR A 93 2.61 -9.75 -12.61
C TYR A 93 2.90 -8.50 -13.47
N VAL A 94 4.08 -7.88 -13.34
CA VAL A 94 4.47 -6.72 -14.17
C VAL A 94 4.39 -7.06 -15.66
N GLY A 95 4.85 -8.26 -16.04
CA GLY A 95 4.78 -8.75 -17.41
C GLY A 95 3.35 -8.84 -17.95
N SER A 96 2.40 -9.25 -17.10
CA SER A 96 0.99 -9.41 -17.46
C SER A 96 0.19 -8.10 -17.64
N LEU A 97 0.74 -6.97 -17.19
CA LEU A 97 0.11 -5.66 -17.33
C LEU A 97 0.14 -5.17 -18.79
N SER A 98 -0.91 -4.46 -19.19
CA SER A 98 -0.99 -3.83 -20.52
C SER A 98 -0.01 -2.66 -20.66
N ASP A 99 0.33 -2.33 -21.90
CA ASP A 99 1.20 -1.19 -22.20
C ASP A 99 0.57 0.12 -21.71
N LYS A 100 -0.76 0.23 -21.73
CA LYS A 100 -1.50 1.37 -21.16
C LYS A 100 -1.17 1.57 -19.68
N VAL A 101 -1.15 0.51 -18.88
CA VAL A 101 -0.77 0.60 -17.47
C VAL A 101 0.70 0.98 -17.32
N LYS A 102 1.58 0.36 -18.10
CA LYS A 102 3.02 0.63 -18.07
C LYS A 102 3.38 2.05 -18.52
N ASN A 103 2.50 2.72 -19.27
CA ASN A 103 2.63 4.13 -19.64
C ASN A 103 2.11 5.11 -18.57
N ILE A 104 1.25 4.66 -17.65
CA ILE A 104 0.71 5.49 -16.56
C ILE A 104 1.61 5.40 -15.32
N PHE A 105 2.11 4.20 -15.02
CA PHE A 105 2.87 3.92 -13.81
C PHE A 105 4.31 3.54 -14.12
N THR A 106 5.24 4.07 -13.34
CA THR A 106 6.63 3.63 -13.37
C THR A 106 6.78 2.22 -12.78
N LEU A 107 7.89 1.54 -13.07
CA LEU A 107 8.15 0.21 -12.52
C LEU A 107 8.14 0.22 -10.97
N ASN A 108 8.72 1.24 -10.34
CA ASN A 108 8.71 1.38 -8.88
C ASN A 108 7.30 1.55 -8.33
N GLU A 109 6.45 2.31 -9.01
CA GLU A 109 5.04 2.48 -8.63
C GLU A 109 4.27 1.18 -8.77
N ILE A 110 4.49 0.41 -9.85
CA ILE A 110 3.85 -0.89 -10.03
C ILE A 110 4.27 -1.86 -8.92
N TRP A 111 5.55 -1.91 -8.55
CA TRP A 111 6.02 -2.71 -7.42
C TRP A 111 5.43 -2.24 -6.09
N TYR A 112 5.34 -0.92 -5.88
CA TYR A 112 4.73 -0.36 -4.68
C TYR A 112 3.26 -0.77 -4.55
N ILE A 113 2.50 -0.69 -5.64
CA ILE A 113 1.10 -1.14 -5.72
C ILE A 113 1.02 -2.64 -5.45
N TYR A 114 1.89 -3.43 -6.09
CA TYR A 114 1.95 -4.88 -5.90
C TYR A 114 2.15 -5.27 -4.43
N VAL A 115 2.91 -4.48 -3.67
CA VAL A 115 3.14 -4.67 -2.23
C VAL A 115 1.94 -4.19 -1.40
N PHE A 116 1.52 -2.93 -1.58
CA PHE A 116 0.66 -2.26 -0.59
C PHE A 116 -0.81 -2.11 -0.98
N ASP A 117 -1.19 -2.26 -2.26
CA ASP A 117 -2.58 -2.03 -2.68
C ASP A 117 -3.08 -3.16 -3.59
N GLN A 118 -3.56 -4.24 -2.96
CA GLN A 118 -4.07 -5.41 -3.69
C GLN A 118 -5.33 -5.10 -4.51
N LYS A 119 -6.13 -4.11 -4.08
CA LYS A 119 -7.32 -3.69 -4.82
C LYS A 119 -6.92 -3.00 -6.12
N LEU A 120 -5.97 -2.07 -6.05
CA LEU A 120 -5.44 -1.40 -7.23
C LEU A 120 -4.67 -2.39 -8.11
N LYS A 121 -3.82 -3.25 -7.54
CA LYS A 121 -3.12 -4.34 -8.25
C LYS A 121 -4.08 -5.13 -9.15
N ASN A 122 -5.20 -5.59 -8.59
CA ASN A 122 -6.20 -6.35 -9.35
C ASN A 122 -6.90 -5.49 -10.41
N LYS A 123 -7.18 -4.22 -10.11
CA LYS A 123 -7.74 -3.26 -11.08
C LYS A 123 -6.79 -3.02 -12.26
N LEU A 124 -5.47 -3.00 -12.04
CA LEU A 124 -4.51 -2.80 -13.13
C LEU A 124 -4.56 -3.92 -14.17
N LEU A 125 -4.84 -5.17 -13.75
CA LEU A 125 -4.97 -6.32 -14.67
C LEU A 125 -6.16 -6.20 -15.64
N THR A 126 -7.18 -5.42 -15.27
CA THR A 126 -8.39 -5.26 -16.10
C THR A 126 -8.27 -4.13 -17.11
N ILE A 127 -7.24 -3.29 -17.04
CA ILE A 127 -7.02 -2.18 -17.96
C ILE A 127 -6.35 -2.70 -19.22
N LYS A 128 -6.99 -2.54 -20.38
CA LYS A 128 -6.48 -2.91 -21.71
C LYS A 128 -6.14 -1.67 -22.51
#